data_AF-A0A7J8MD32-F1
#
_entry.id   AF-A0A7J8MD32-F1
#
_cell.length_a   1.000
_cell.length_b   1.000
_cell.length_c   1.000
_cell.angle_alpha   90.00
_cell.angle_beta   90.00
_cell.angle_gamma   90.00
#
_symmetry.space_group_name_H-M   'P 1'
#
loop_
_entity.id
_entity.type
_entity.pdbx_description
1 polymer ?
#
loop_
_entity_poly.entity_id
_entity_poly.type
_entity_poly.pdbx_seq_one_letter_code
_entity_poly.pdbx_strand_id
1 'polypeptide(L)'
;MALNDMVLEGVIEEEKLNSFNIPQYTPSPAEVKYEVEKEGSFSIDQLEVTEVNWNAYQNETDLSDAFKDGGYNVAKCMRAVAEPLLFSHFGEAIIDEVFRRYREIVADRMSKEKTEFVNVIVSL
;
A
#
# COMPACT_ATOMS: atom_id res chain seq x y z
N MET A 1 4.37 -5.55 -12.49
CA MET A 1 4.22 -4.55 -11.40
C MET A 1 4.20 -3.22 -12.12
N ALA A 2 3.18 -2.38 -11.92
CA ALA A 2 2.83 -1.31 -12.88
C ALA A 2 4.03 -0.52 -13.44
N LEU A 3 4.95 -0.05 -12.61
CA LEU A 3 6.16 0.67 -13.05
C LEU A 3 7.14 -0.20 -13.85
N ASN A 4 7.39 -1.45 -13.44
CA ASN A 4 8.21 -2.39 -14.21
C ASN A 4 7.61 -2.63 -15.60
N ASP A 5 6.29 -2.76 -15.68
CA ASP A 5 5.60 -3.00 -16.96
C ASP A 5 5.77 -1.76 -17.88
N MET A 6 5.75 -0.56 -17.30
CA MET A 6 6.02 0.70 -18.01
C MET A 6 7.49 0.86 -18.45
N VAL A 7 8.46 0.31 -17.72
CA VAL A 7 9.87 0.24 -18.18
C VAL A 7 9.97 -0.67 -19.39
N LEU A 8 9.38 -1.87 -19.34
CA LEU A 8 9.43 -2.86 -20.43
C LEU A 8 8.81 -2.32 -21.72
N GLU A 9 7.80 -1.47 -21.62
CA GLU A 9 7.16 -0.80 -22.75
C GLU A 9 7.87 0.49 -23.20
N GLY A 10 8.94 0.90 -22.51
CA GLY A 10 9.70 2.11 -22.83
C GLY A 10 9.01 3.43 -22.46
N VAL A 11 7.97 3.39 -21.61
CA VAL A 11 7.26 4.59 -21.15
C VAL A 11 8.05 5.34 -20.09
N ILE A 12 8.81 4.61 -19.26
CA ILE A 12 9.73 5.18 -18.28
C ILE A 12 11.13 4.59 -18.44
N GLU A 13 12.15 5.40 -18.17
CA GLU A 13 13.55 4.98 -18.17
C GLU A 13 13.82 4.05 -16.98
N GLU A 14 14.54 2.95 -17.22
CA GLU A 14 14.92 2.00 -16.17
C GLU A 14 15.72 2.67 -15.04
N GLU A 15 16.58 3.63 -15.36
CA GLU A 15 17.35 4.41 -14.39
C GLU A 15 16.46 5.22 -13.44
N LYS A 16 15.33 5.75 -13.94
CA LYS A 16 14.35 6.45 -13.10
C LYS A 16 13.62 5.49 -12.18
N LEU A 17 13.33 4.27 -12.62
CA LEU A 17 12.77 3.25 -11.74
C LEU A 17 13.78 2.87 -10.63
N ASN A 18 15.03 2.61 -11.01
CA ASN A 18 16.08 2.17 -10.07
C ASN A 18 16.45 3.23 -9.03
N SER A 19 16.26 4.51 -9.35
CA SER A 19 16.50 5.62 -8.42
C SER A 19 15.29 5.97 -7.54
N PHE A 20 14.09 5.47 -7.86
CA PHE A 20 12.88 5.75 -7.10
C PHE A 20 12.77 4.82 -5.88
N ASN A 21 12.67 5.41 -4.69
CA ASN A 21 12.43 4.67 -3.45
C ASN A 21 11.23 5.27 -2.71
N ILE A 22 10.43 4.41 -2.10
CA ILE A 22 9.32 4.84 -1.23
C ILE A 22 9.87 4.93 0.20
N PRO A 23 9.76 6.08 0.88
CA PRO A 23 10.26 6.26 2.25
C PRO A 23 9.29 5.64 3.27
N GLN A 24 9.01 4.35 3.10
CA GLN A 24 8.05 3.61 3.90
C GLN A 24 8.63 2.26 4.27
N TYR A 25 8.59 1.95 5.55
CA TYR A 25 9.02 0.67 6.11
C TYR A 25 7.89 0.12 6.99
N THR A 26 7.62 -1.18 6.88
CA THR A 26 6.62 -1.87 7.70
C THR A 26 7.37 -2.74 8.72
N PRO A 27 7.54 -2.29 9.97
CA PRO A 27 8.24 -3.07 10.98
C PRO A 27 7.41 -4.28 11.41
N SER A 28 8.10 -5.35 11.77
CA SER A 28 7.50 -6.49 12.48
C SER A 28 7.20 -6.14 13.94
N PRO A 29 6.27 -6.86 14.59
CA PRO A 29 6.01 -6.68 16.03
C PRO A 29 7.26 -6.88 16.89
N ALA A 30 8.15 -7.78 16.46
CA ALA A 30 9.42 -8.04 17.14
C ALA A 30 10.38 -6.84 17.04
N GLU A 31 10.47 -6.19 15.89
CA GLU A 31 11.29 -4.98 15.69
C GLU A 31 10.73 -3.80 16.51
N VAL A 32 9.41 -3.62 16.52
CA VAL A 32 8.76 -2.57 17.35
C VAL A 32 9.08 -2.80 18.83
N LYS A 33 8.88 -4.03 19.32
CA LYS A 33 9.18 -4.39 20.71
C LYS A 33 10.65 -4.13 21.05
N TYR A 34 11.55 -4.61 20.19
CA TYR A 34 12.99 -4.48 20.40
C TYR A 34 13.43 -3.01 20.52
N GLU A 35 12.96 -2.13 19.62
CA GLU A 35 13.37 -0.72 19.66
C GLU A 35 12.80 0.02 20.88
N VAL A 36 11.59 -0.30 21.34
CA VAL A 36 11.03 0.27 22.58
C VAL A 36 11.84 -0.16 23.81
N GLU A 37 12.14 -1.45 23.94
CA GLU A 37 12.92 -1.98 25.07
C GLU A 37 14.37 -1.45 25.06
N LYS A 38 14.96 -1.29 23.88
CA LYS A 38 16.30 -0.74 23.68
C LYS A 38 16.37 0.74 24.01
N GLU A 39 15.33 1.51 23.70
CA GLU A 39 15.27 2.93 24.04
C GLU A 39 15.09 3.13 25.56
N GLY A 40 14.18 2.38 26.18
CA GLY A 40 14.11 2.22 27.64
C GLY A 40 13.37 3.30 28.43
N SER A 41 12.75 4.31 27.79
CA SER A 41 11.93 5.32 28.48
C SER A 41 10.51 4.85 28.76
N PHE A 42 10.03 3.84 28.05
CA PHE A 42 8.66 3.32 28.13
C PHE A 42 8.62 1.85 28.55
N SER A 43 7.50 1.44 29.14
CA SER A 43 7.20 0.03 29.42
C SER A 43 6.06 -0.42 28.51
N ILE A 44 6.19 -1.58 27.87
CA ILE A 44 5.12 -2.06 26.99
C ILE A 44 4.00 -2.65 27.86
N ASP A 45 2.85 -1.98 27.88
CA ASP A 45 1.64 -2.49 28.52
C ASP A 45 0.95 -3.56 27.66
N GLN A 46 0.90 -3.33 26.35
CA GLN A 46 0.22 -4.20 25.40
C GLN A 46 0.88 -4.11 24.01
N LEU A 47 1.00 -5.25 23.32
CA LEU A 47 1.47 -5.35 21.95
C LEU A 47 0.56 -6.31 21.18
N GLU A 48 -0.13 -5.80 20.17
CA GLU A 48 -1.10 -6.54 19.38
C GLU A 48 -0.85 -6.42 17.89
N VAL A 49 -1.32 -7.43 17.15
CA VAL A 49 -1.30 -7.46 15.69
C VAL A 49 -2.73 -7.65 15.21
N THR A 50 -3.17 -6.75 14.32
CA THR A 50 -4.50 -6.82 13.74
C THR A 50 -4.40 -6.86 12.22
N GLU A 51 -5.32 -7.60 11.60
CA GLU A 51 -5.45 -7.72 10.16
C GLU A 51 -6.67 -6.92 9.70
N VAL A 52 -6.50 -6.06 8.69
CA VAL A 52 -7.58 -5.27 8.10
C VAL A 52 -7.70 -5.64 6.62
N ASN A 53 -8.84 -6.17 6.22
CA ASN A 53 -9.08 -6.52 4.82
C ASN A 53 -8.96 -5.29 3.92
N TRP A 54 -8.28 -5.46 2.78
CA TRP A 54 -8.14 -4.40 1.79
C TRP A 54 -9.50 -3.88 1.30
N ASN A 55 -10.50 -4.75 1.20
CA ASN A 55 -11.89 -4.37 1.01
C ASN A 55 -12.56 -4.07 2.35
N ALA A 56 -12.46 -2.82 2.82
CA ALA A 56 -13.11 -2.34 4.05
C ALA A 56 -14.63 -2.57 4.09
N TYR A 57 -15.25 -2.82 2.94
CA TYR A 57 -16.68 -2.91 2.73
C TYR A 57 -17.17 -4.34 2.43
N GLN A 58 -16.31 -5.36 2.58
CA GLN A 58 -16.62 -6.74 2.18
C GLN A 58 -17.91 -7.31 2.81
N ASN A 59 -18.29 -6.83 4.00
CA ASN A 59 -19.45 -7.32 4.76
C ASN A 59 -20.67 -6.39 4.69
N GLU A 60 -20.62 -5.30 3.92
CA GLU A 60 -21.74 -4.37 3.78
C GLU A 60 -22.61 -4.73 2.57
N THR A 61 -23.84 -5.16 2.85
CA THR A 61 -24.79 -5.64 1.82
C THR A 61 -25.56 -4.51 1.13
N ASP A 62 -25.64 -3.31 1.73
CA ASP A 62 -26.41 -2.16 1.25
C ASP A 62 -25.55 -1.08 0.56
N LEU A 63 -24.45 -1.50 -0.05
CA LEU A 63 -23.56 -0.58 -0.75
C LEU A 63 -23.97 -0.37 -2.21
N SER A 64 -23.92 0.89 -2.63
CA SER A 64 -23.93 1.29 -4.03
C SER A 64 -22.91 0.49 -4.85
N ASP A 65 -23.23 0.20 -6.10
CA ASP A 65 -22.34 -0.56 -7.01
C ASP A 65 -20.93 0.06 -7.12
N ALA A 66 -20.78 1.37 -6.85
CA ALA A 66 -19.51 2.06 -6.80
C ALA A 66 -18.56 1.57 -5.69
N PHE A 67 -19.09 1.00 -4.60
CA PHE A 67 -18.30 0.48 -3.47
C PHE A 67 -18.08 -1.04 -3.54
N LYS A 68 -18.69 -1.73 -4.51
CA LYS A 68 -18.50 -3.18 -4.72
C LYS A 68 -17.18 -3.49 -5.43
N ASP A 69 -16.55 -2.51 -6.07
CA ASP A 69 -15.22 -2.65 -6.65
C ASP A 69 -14.14 -2.40 -5.59
N GLY A 70 -13.88 -3.42 -4.77
CA GLY A 70 -12.84 -3.38 -3.73
C GLY A 70 -11.45 -3.03 -4.29
N GLY A 71 -11.14 -3.47 -5.51
CA GLY A 71 -9.86 -3.15 -6.16
C GLY A 71 -9.73 -1.67 -6.50
N TYR A 72 -10.81 -1.04 -6.96
CA TYR A 72 -10.86 0.40 -7.21
C TYR A 72 -10.68 1.24 -5.94
N ASN A 73 -11.31 0.83 -4.84
CA ASN A 73 -11.20 1.54 -3.56
C ASN A 73 -9.77 1.52 -3.01
N VAL A 74 -9.13 0.34 -3.01
CA VAL A 74 -7.73 0.18 -2.56
C VAL A 74 -6.77 0.96 -3.44
N ALA A 75 -6.94 0.86 -4.77
CA ALA A 75 -6.11 1.60 -5.71
C ALA A 75 -6.19 3.12 -5.50
N LYS A 76 -7.39 3.63 -5.21
CA LYS A 76 -7.61 5.05 -4.90
C LYS A 76 -7.00 5.47 -3.56
N CYS A 77 -7.11 4.62 -2.54
CA CYS A 77 -6.46 4.84 -1.24
C CYS A 77 -4.94 4.94 -1.39
N MET A 78 -4.33 3.97 -2.09
CA MET A 78 -2.90 3.97 -2.36
C MET A 78 -2.48 5.13 -3.26
N ARG A 79 -3.32 5.55 -4.22
CA ARG A 79 -3.10 6.75 -5.03
C ARG A 79 -2.96 8.00 -4.17
N ALA A 80 -3.87 8.22 -3.23
CA ALA A 80 -3.79 9.37 -2.34
C ALA A 80 -2.48 9.43 -1.53
N VAL A 81 -1.89 8.27 -1.20
CA VAL A 81 -0.62 8.18 -0.45
C VAL A 81 0.60 8.32 -1.37
N ALA A 82 0.61 7.65 -2.52
CA ALA A 82 1.82 7.50 -3.34
C ALA A 82 1.93 8.51 -4.50
N GLU A 83 0.82 9.10 -4.96
CA GLU A 83 0.80 10.01 -6.11
C GLU A 83 1.76 11.19 -5.97
N PRO A 84 1.85 11.91 -4.84
CA PRO A 84 2.80 13.02 -4.72
C PRO A 84 4.26 12.58 -4.93
N LEU A 85 4.63 11.39 -4.45
CA LEU A 85 5.98 10.83 -4.63
C LEU A 85 6.23 10.47 -6.09
N LEU A 86 5.30 9.77 -6.72
CA LEU A 86 5.39 9.39 -8.13
C LEU A 86 5.41 10.61 -9.05
N PHE A 87 4.58 11.60 -8.78
CA PHE A 87 4.51 12.86 -9.52
C PHE A 87 5.84 13.61 -9.43
N SER A 88 6.41 13.71 -8.22
CA SER A 88 7.67 14.42 -8.02
C SER A 88 8.85 13.78 -8.76
N HIS A 89 8.86 12.45 -8.92
CA HIS A 89 9.99 11.71 -9.49
C HIS A 89 9.84 11.43 -10.99
N PHE A 90 8.65 11.04 -11.44
CA PHE A 90 8.39 10.64 -12.81
C PHE A 90 7.63 11.70 -13.64
N GLY A 91 7.01 12.69 -12.98
CA GLY A 91 6.19 13.71 -13.62
C GLY A 91 4.73 13.29 -13.84
N GLU A 92 3.90 14.26 -14.25
CA GLU A 92 2.45 14.11 -14.43
C GLU A 92 2.07 13.06 -15.49
N ALA A 93 2.86 12.94 -16.55
CA ALA A 93 2.49 12.20 -17.76
C ALA A 93 2.18 10.72 -17.54
N ILE A 94 2.73 10.12 -16.48
CA ILE A 94 2.58 8.69 -16.18
C ILE A 94 1.51 8.39 -15.12
N ILE A 95 1.00 9.42 -14.42
CA ILE A 95 0.26 9.23 -13.17
C ILE A 95 -1.06 8.50 -13.37
N ASP A 96 -1.87 8.94 -14.33
CA ASP A 96 -3.14 8.27 -14.57
C ASP A 96 -2.95 6.84 -15.10
N GLU A 97 -1.94 6.62 -15.93
CA GLU A 97 -1.66 5.31 -16.52
C GLU A 97 -1.11 4.31 -15.48
N VAL A 98 -0.18 4.74 -14.62
CA VAL A 98 0.37 3.86 -13.57
C VAL A 98 -0.73 3.43 -12.59
N PHE A 99 -1.65 4.33 -12.23
CA PHE A 99 -2.76 3.98 -11.33
C PHE A 99 -3.85 3.16 -12.01
N ARG A 100 -4.07 3.31 -13.32
CA ARG A 100 -4.94 2.41 -14.09
C ARG A 100 -4.40 0.98 -14.07
N ARG A 101 -3.11 0.78 -14.37
CA ARG A 101 -2.44 -0.53 -14.30
C ARG A 101 -2.44 -1.09 -12.88
N TYR A 102 -2.15 -0.24 -11.89
CA TYR A 102 -2.14 -0.65 -10.49
C TYR A 102 -3.51 -1.18 -10.04
N ARG A 103 -4.61 -0.51 -10.43
CA ARG A 103 -5.97 -0.98 -10.15
C ARG A 103 -6.21 -2.38 -10.71
N GLU A 104 -5.81 -2.66 -11.94
CA GLU A 104 -5.97 -3.97 -12.58
C GLU A 104 -5.20 -5.06 -11.83
N ILE A 105 -3.95 -4.76 -11.43
CA ILE A 105 -3.12 -5.67 -10.64
C ILE A 105 -3.73 -5.95 -9.26
N VAL A 106 -4.23 -4.92 -8.59
CA VAL A 106 -4.88 -5.06 -7.27
C VAL A 106 -6.14 -5.91 -7.39
N ALA A 107 -7.01 -5.62 -8.36
CA ALA A 107 -8.23 -6.39 -8.59
C ALA A 107 -7.94 -7.87 -8.86
N ASP A 108 -6.95 -8.16 -9.72
CA ASP A 108 -6.51 -9.53 -10.00
C ASP A 108 -6.02 -10.26 -8.74
N ARG A 109 -5.16 -9.62 -7.93
CA ARG A 109 -4.65 -10.20 -6.68
C ARG A 109 -5.75 -10.45 -5.65
N MET A 110 -6.64 -9.48 -5.45
CA MET A 110 -7.78 -9.61 -4.54
C MET A 110 -8.72 -10.76 -4.91
N SER A 111 -8.77 -11.15 -6.20
CA SER A 111 -9.58 -12.29 -6.66
C SER A 111 -8.94 -13.66 -6.37
N LYS A 112 -7.62 -13.70 -6.13
CA LYS A 112 -6.83 -14.93 -5.99
C LYS A 112 -6.40 -15.20 -4.56
N GLU A 113 -6.23 -14.15 -3.76
CA GLU A 113 -5.57 -14.20 -2.46
C GLU A 113 -6.34 -13.42 -1.38
N LYS A 114 -6.18 -13.83 -0.12
CA LYS A 114 -6.62 -13.04 1.03
C LYS A 114 -5.68 -11.83 1.16
N THR A 115 -6.22 -10.63 0.96
CA THR A 115 -5.45 -9.38 0.91
C THR A 115 -5.76 -8.51 2.12
N GLU A 116 -4.75 -8.28 2.96
CA GLU A 116 -4.91 -7.62 4.26
C GLU A 116 -3.75 -6.67 4.55
N PHE A 117 -4.04 -5.60 5.29
CA PHE A 117 -3.05 -4.78 5.96
C PHE A 117 -2.83 -5.34 7.35
N VAL A 118 -1.56 -5.48 7.74
CA VAL A 118 -1.17 -5.89 9.08
C VAL A 118 -0.77 -4.65 9.86
N ASN A 119 -1.45 -4.39 10.97
CA ASN A 119 -1.16 -3.28 11.86
C ASN A 119 -0.59 -3.81 13.18
N VAL A 120 0.55 -3.26 13.60
CA VAL A 120 1.11 -3.45 14.93
C VAL A 120 0.63 -2.32 15.83
N ILE A 121 -0.02 -2.67 16.93
CA ILE A 121 -0.55 -1.73 17.93
C ILE A 121 0.24 -1.93 19.21
N VAL A 122 0.78 -0.84 19.75
CA VAL A 122 1.55 -0.85 21.01
C VAL A 122 0.97 0.18 21.98
N SER A 123 0.81 -0.22 23.24
CA SER A 123 0.56 0.66 24.38
C SER A 123 1.84 0.74 25.20
N LEU A 124 2.27 1.97 25.51
CA LEU A 124 3.55 2.33 26.14
C LEU A 124 3.34 3.05 27.48
#